data_AF-A0A1G8Z163-F1
#
_entry.id   AF-A0A1G8Z163-F1
#
_cell.length_a   1.000
_cell.length_b   1.000
_cell.length_c   1.000
_cell.angle_alpha   90.00
_cell.angle_beta   90.00
_cell.angle_gamma   90.00
#
_symmetry.space_group_name_H-M   'P 1'
#
loop_
_entity.id
_entity.type
_entity.pdbx_description
1 polymer ?
#
loop_
_entity_poly.entity_id
_entity_poly.type
_entity_poly.pdbx_seq_one_letter_code
_entity_poly.pdbx_strand_id
1 'polypeptide(L)' 'MGHDWILDVLADLKTYARQNGLSALASQLDETILVAAAEAATSQNGTPLAAMGHAATARGAYRAIGRGGNG' A
#
# COMPACT_ATOMS: atom_id res chain seq x y z
N MET A 1 7.26 -6.52 12.20
CA MET A 1 6.37 -7.70 12.27
C MET A 1 4.98 -7.16 12.01
N GLY A 2 4.47 -7.37 10.79
CA GLY A 2 3.25 -6.73 10.31
C GLY A 2 1.99 -7.31 10.92
N HIS A 3 0.85 -6.87 10.41
CA HIS A 3 -0.47 -7.44 10.68
C HIS A 3 -0.70 -8.74 9.88
N ASP A 4 0.35 -9.53 9.64
CA ASP A 4 0.24 -10.75 8.82
C ASP A 4 -0.29 -11.93 9.65
N TRP A 5 0.02 -11.98 10.95
CA TRP A 5 -0.43 -13.04 11.86
C TRP A 5 -1.95 -13.12 12.00
N ILE A 6 -2.65 -12.00 11.80
CA ILE A 6 -4.11 -11.97 11.90
C ILE A 6 -4.77 -12.64 10.67
N LEU A 7 -4.11 -12.66 9.50
CA LEU A 7 -4.64 -13.35 8.31
C LEU A 7 -4.69 -14.87 8.52
N ASP A 8 -3.66 -15.43 9.17
CA ASP A 8 -3.64 -16.86 9.52
C ASP A 8 -4.77 -17.20 10.51
N VAL A 9 -4.94 -16.39 11.55
CA VAL A 9 -6.03 -16.58 12.53
C VAL A 9 -7.41 -16.49 11.88
N LEU A 10 -7.64 -15.52 10.98
CA LEU A 10 -8.91 -15.39 10.28
C LEU A 10 -9.17 -16.56 9.33
N ALA A 11 -8.13 -17.11 8.68
CA ALA A 11 -8.24 -18.30 7.85
C ALA A 11 -8.60 -19.55 8.68
N ASP A 12 -8.04 -19.70 9.87
CA ASP A 12 -8.38 -20.78 10.81
C ASP A 12 -9.83 -20.68 11.27
N LEU A 13 -10.28 -19.48 11.66
CA LEU A 13 -11.67 -19.26 12.06
C LEU A 13 -12.66 -19.53 10.92
N LYS A 14 -12.29 -19.17 9.68
CA LYS A 14 -13.12 -19.47 8.50
C LYS A 14 -13.23 -20.97 8.29
N THR A 15 -12.12 -21.69 8.43
CA THR A 15 -12.09 -23.16 8.32
C THR A 15 -12.99 -23.79 9.37
N TYR A 16 -12.89 -23.35 10.62
CA TYR A 16 -13.78 -23.77 11.71
C TYR A 16 -15.25 -23.49 11.37
N ALA A 17 -15.59 -22.29 10.91
CA ALA A 17 -16.96 -21.93 10.57
C ALA A 17 -17.54 -22.83 9.47
N ARG A 18 -16.75 -23.14 8.43
CA ARG A 18 -17.16 -24.05 7.35
C ARG A 18 -17.39 -25.48 7.85
N GLN A 19 -16.49 -25.98 8.70
CA GLN A 19 -16.61 -27.34 9.27
C GLN A 19 -17.83 -27.49 10.18
N ASN A 20 -18.26 -26.40 10.82
CA ASN A 20 -19.40 -26.41 11.75
C ASN A 20 -20.72 -25.92 11.12
N GLY A 21 -20.78 -25.77 9.79
CA GLY A 21 -21.99 -25.33 9.10
C GLY A 21 -22.41 -23.88 9.38
N LEU A 22 -21.51 -23.06 9.93
CA LEU A 22 -21.75 -21.64 10.23
C LEU A 22 -21.54 -20.79 8.98
N SER A 23 -22.39 -20.97 7.98
CA SER A 23 -22.24 -20.37 6.64
C SER A 23 -22.19 -18.83 6.65
N ALA A 24 -23.04 -18.18 7.45
CA ALA A 24 -23.05 -16.72 7.59
C ALA A 24 -21.73 -16.20 8.19
N LEU A 25 -21.21 -16.89 9.21
CA LEU A 25 -19.93 -16.55 9.82
C LEU A 25 -18.76 -16.73 8.84
N ALA A 26 -18.74 -17.84 8.09
CA ALA A 26 -17.73 -18.06 7.06
C ALA A 26 -17.75 -16.97 5.97
N SER A 27 -18.94 -16.52 5.56
CA SER A 27 -19.10 -15.43 4.59
C SER A 27 -18.60 -14.09 5.13
N GLN A 28 -18.89 -13.78 6.39
CA GLN A 28 -18.39 -12.55 7.01
C GLN A 28 -16.87 -12.59 7.21
N LEU A 29 -16.31 -13.76 7.51
CA LEU A 29 -14.87 -13.95 7.62
C LEU A 29 -14.17 -13.77 6.27
N ASP A 30 -14.81 -14.12 5.15
CA ASP A 30 -14.29 -13.82 3.82
C ASP A 30 -14.12 -12.31 3.58
N GLU A 31 -15.15 -11.52 3.91
CA GLU A 31 -15.08 -10.04 3.82
C GLU A 31 -14.03 -9.48 4.78
N THR A 32 -13.95 -10.02 5.99
CA THR A 32 -12.99 -9.58 7.01
C THR A 32 -11.55 -9.81 6.58
N ILE A 33 -11.26 -10.96 5.94
CA ILE A 33 -9.92 -11.27 5.41
C ILE A 33 -9.53 -10.26 4.32
N LEU A 34 -10.46 -9.85 3.45
CA LEU A 34 -10.18 -8.85 2.40
C LEU A 34 -9.79 -7.49 3.00
N VAL A 35 -10.53 -7.03 4.02
CA VAL A 35 -10.22 -5.77 4.72
C VAL A 35 -8.87 -5.86 5.43
N ALA A 36 -8.64 -6.94 6.19
CA ALA A 36 -7.39 -7.14 6.92
C ALA A 36 -6.18 -7.19 5.98
N ALA A 37 -6.29 -7.82 4.81
CA ALA A 37 -5.23 -7.87 3.81
C ALA A 37 -4.89 -6.49 3.23
N ALA A 38 -5.92 -5.66 2.96
CA ALA A 38 -5.72 -4.30 2.47
C ALA A 38 -5.03 -3.40 3.51
N GLU A 39 -5.43 -3.52 4.78
CA GLU A 39 -4.82 -2.79 5.89
C GLU A 39 -3.38 -3.26 6.16
N ALA A 40 -3.13 -4.57 6.14
CA ALA A 40 -1.80 -5.14 6.34
C ALA A 40 -0.82 -4.68 5.24
N ALA A 41 -1.26 -4.67 3.97
CA ALA A 41 -0.46 -4.16 2.85
C ALA A 41 -0.14 -2.67 2.98
N THR A 42 -1.07 -1.87 3.51
CA THR A 42 -0.88 -0.43 3.74
C THR A 42 0.13 -0.19 4.87
N SER A 43 0.04 -0.95 5.95
CA SER A 43 0.95 -0.88 7.10
C SER A 43 2.38 -1.35 6.77
N GLN A 44 2.53 -2.30 5.84
CA GLN A 44 3.85 -2.70 5.31
C GLN A 44 4.45 -1.66 4.37
N ASN A 45 3.63 -0.83 3.73
CA ASN A 45 4.06 0.23 2.82
C ASN A 45 4.31 1.58 3.53
N GLY A 46 4.87 1.55 4.74
CA GLY A 46 5.53 2.70 5.38
C GLY A 46 6.76 3.23 4.62
N THR A 47 6.87 2.95 3.33
CA THR A 47 7.77 3.63 2.40
C THR A 47 6.91 4.64 1.64
N PRO A 48 7.20 5.95 1.71
CA PRO A 48 6.33 6.96 1.14
C PRO A 48 6.30 6.78 -0.38
N LEU A 49 5.21 6.22 -0.89
CA LEU A 49 4.78 6.39 -2.29
C LEU A 49 4.25 7.83 -2.51
N ALA A 50 4.94 8.81 -1.92
CA ALA A 50 4.85 10.24 -2.19
C ALA A 50 6.16 10.78 -2.79
N ALA A 51 7.14 9.91 -3.10
CA ALA A 51 8.37 10.28 -3.81
C ALA A 51 8.30 10.08 -5.34
N MET A 52 7.16 9.66 -5.90
CA MET A 52 6.93 9.59 -7.35
C MET A 52 5.88 10.62 -7.80
N GLY A 53 6.07 11.87 -7.37
CA GLY A 53 5.35 13.05 -7.85
C GLY A 53 6.25 14.13 -8.46
N HIS A 54 7.55 13.86 -8.65
CA HIS A 54 8.48 14.78 -9.32
C HIS A 54 8.82 14.33 -10.75
N ALA A 55 7.78 14.11 -11.55
CA ALA A 55 7.91 14.01 -12.99
C ALA A 55 6.97 15.01 -13.68
N ALA A 56 7.28 16.30 -13.54
CA ALA A 56 6.98 17.31 -14.56
C ALA A 56 7.71 18.63 -14.26
N THR A 57 8.59 19.03 -15.18
CA THR A 57 8.92 20.43 -15.53
C THR A 57 9.73 21.21 -14.48
N ALA A 58 11.02 21.50 -14.63
CA ALA A 58 11.65 22.15 -15.77
C ALA A 58 13.18 21.91 -15.75
N ARG A 59 13.68 21.07 -16.67
CA ARG A 59 15.06 21.19 -17.12
C ARG A 59 15.06 22.13 -18.33
N GLY A 60 15.55 23.35 -18.16
CA GLY A 60 15.92 24.21 -19.29
C GLY A 60 15.71 25.69 -19.05
N ALA A 61 16.79 26.45 -19.26
CA ALA A 61 16.83 27.90 -19.47
C ALA A 61 16.81 28.83 -18.24
N TYR A 62 17.94 28.92 -17.52
CA TYR A 62 18.56 30.23 -17.19
C TYR A 62 20.03 30.09 -16.71
N ARG A 63 20.91 29.46 -17.49
CA ARG A 63 22.36 29.61 -17.22
C ARG A 63 23.14 29.81 -18.50
N ALA A 64 22.92 30.96 -19.13
CA ALA A 64 23.86 31.56 -20.07
C ALA A 64 23.52 33.05 -20.29
N ILE A 65 23.90 33.91 -19.35
CA ILE A 65 24.33 35.27 -19.74
C ILE A 65 25.84 35.32 -19.54
N GLY A 66 26.53 34.95 -20.61
CA GLY A 66 27.97 35.04 -20.74
C GLY A 66 28.40 36.49 -20.76
N ARG A 67 29.12 36.86 -19.70
CA ARG A 67 30.32 37.69 -19.71
C ARG A 67 30.95 37.83 -21.11
N GLY A 68 30.98 39.05 -21.66
CA GLY A 68 31.79 39.38 -22.84
C GLY A 68 31.48 40.79 -23.37
N GLY A 69 32.29 41.78 -22.98
CA GLY A 69 32.22 43.14 -23.50
C GLY A 69 33.53 43.87 -23.23
N ASN A 70 34.48 43.72 -24.15
CA ASN A 70 35.76 44.43 -24.21
C ASN A 70 35.54 45.77 -24.92
N GLY A 71 36.08 46.85 -24.37
CA GLY A 71 36.11 48.20 -24.93
C GLY A 71 37.23 48.99 -24.27
#